data_AF-A0A1F7HJ60-F1
#
_entry.id   AF-A0A1F7HJ60-F1
#
_cell.length_a   1.000
_cell.length_b   1.000
_cell.length_c   1.000
_cell.angle_alpha   90.00
_cell.angle_beta   90.00
_cell.angle_gamma   90.00
#
_symmetry.space_group_name_H-M   'P 1'
#
loop_
_entity.id
_entity.type
_entity.pdbx_description
1 polymer ?
#
loop_
_entity_poly.entity_id
_entity_poly.type
_entity_poly.pdbx_seq_one_letter_code
_entity_poly.pdbx_strand_id
1 'polypeptide(L)'
;MTKILKTISPYIGALLIVYLLGNIVVSQNVSPIYYNLSDSNLSKNNLYDDAFNFLVSIRSLSEYEQFLPRFEAVFGSVLDEDIKKHDEKQSAYFENLKYALDKNPKSRDALLKLYLYYIQQGDPEKAQEYLDKAKEVDPTL
;
A
#
# COMPACT_ATOMS: atom_id res chain seq x y z
N MET A 1 -28.25 44.83 -17.44
CA MET A 1 -27.18 43.82 -17.33
C MET A 1 -26.23 44.07 -16.14
N THR A 2 -25.81 45.31 -15.88
CA THR A 2 -24.84 45.66 -14.81
C THR A 2 -25.32 45.47 -13.36
N LYS A 3 -26.62 45.61 -13.07
CA LYS A 3 -27.17 45.38 -11.71
C LYS A 3 -27.10 43.91 -11.28
N ILE A 4 -27.40 42.97 -12.19
CA ILE A 4 -27.40 41.54 -11.91
C ILE A 4 -25.97 41.06 -11.61
N LEU A 5 -24.97 41.52 -12.38
CA LEU A 5 -23.56 41.20 -12.11
C LEU A 5 -23.09 41.69 -10.74
N LYS A 6 -23.50 42.90 -10.30
CA LYS A 6 -23.14 43.42 -8.98
C LYS A 6 -23.73 42.59 -7.84
N THR A 7 -24.94 42.04 -8.02
CA THR A 7 -25.58 41.19 -7.01
C THR A 7 -24.93 39.80 -6.93
N ILE A 8 -24.47 39.25 -8.06
CA ILE A 8 -23.91 37.88 -8.11
C ILE A 8 -22.41 37.84 -7.75
N SER A 9 -21.66 38.91 -8.00
CA SER A 9 -20.23 39.05 -7.72
C SER A 9 -19.76 38.56 -6.33
N PRO A 10 -20.41 38.91 -5.20
CA PRO A 10 -19.96 38.45 -3.88
C PRO A 10 -20.09 36.93 -3.70
N TYR A 11 -21.11 36.30 -4.31
CA TYR A 11 -21.30 34.85 -4.24
C TYR A 11 -20.25 34.09 -5.05
N ILE A 12 -19.85 34.63 -6.21
CA ILE A 12 -18.74 34.07 -6.98
C ILE A 12 -17.46 34.11 -6.15
N GLY A 13 -17.17 35.24 -5.50
CA GLY A 13 -16.01 35.38 -4.61
C GLY A 13 -16.03 34.37 -3.46
N ALA A 14 -17.17 34.22 -2.78
CA ALA A 14 -17.33 33.25 -1.70
C ALA A 14 -17.11 31.80 -2.18
N LEU A 15 -17.67 31.44 -3.34
CA LEU A 15 -17.53 30.11 -3.92
C LEU A 15 -16.07 29.81 -4.30
N LEU A 16 -15.36 30.82 -4.81
CA LEU A 16 -13.93 30.72 -5.13
C LEU A 16 -13.08 30.51 -3.87
N ILE A 17 -13.40 31.21 -2.78
CA ILE A 17 -12.73 31.02 -1.48
C ILE A 17 -12.96 29.59 -0.95
N VAL A 18 -14.20 29.10 -0.99
CA VAL A 18 -14.52 27.72 -0.56
C VAL A 18 -13.77 26.69 -1.40
N TYR A 19 -13.72 26.89 -2.72
CA TYR A 19 -12.97 26.03 -3.63
C TYR A 19 -11.46 26.01 -3.31
N LEU A 20 -10.86 27.18 -3.05
CA LEU A 20 -9.44 27.26 -2.70
C LEU A 20 -9.15 26.60 -1.35
N LEU A 21 -9.99 26.83 -0.34
CA LEU A 21 -9.85 26.20 0.97
C LEU A 21 -9.99 24.67 0.88
N GLY A 22 -10.94 24.19 0.08
CA GLY A 22 -11.10 22.75 -0.18
C GLY A 22 -9.85 22.14 -0.81
N ASN A 23 -9.25 22.81 -1.80
CA ASN A 23 -8.01 22.34 -2.41
C ASN A 23 -6.83 22.31 -1.42
N ILE A 24 -6.73 23.29 -0.52
CA ILE A 24 -5.70 23.30 0.52
C ILE A 24 -5.86 22.11 1.46
N VAL A 25 -7.10 21.81 1.89
CA VAL A 25 -7.39 20.66 2.76
C VAL A 25 -7.07 19.34 2.04
N VAL A 26 -7.49 19.18 0.78
CA VAL A 26 -7.20 17.98 -0.01
C VAL A 26 -5.69 17.82 -0.24
N SER A 27 -4.97 18.91 -0.49
CA SER A 27 -3.51 18.89 -0.69
C SER A 27 -2.73 18.49 0.56
N GLN A 28 -3.28 18.67 1.76
CA GLN A 28 -2.66 18.22 3.01
C GLN A 28 -2.74 16.70 3.19
N ASN A 29 -3.63 16.03 2.43
CA ASN A 29 -3.82 14.58 2.48
C ASN A 29 -3.12 13.85 1.33
N VAL A 30 -2.20 14.53 0.62
CA VAL A 30 -1.36 13.87 -0.39
C VAL A 30 -0.49 12.83 0.31
N SER A 31 -0.54 11.59 -0.19
CA SER A 31 0.20 10.48 0.39
C SER A 31 1.68 10.82 0.56
N PRO A 32 2.29 10.56 1.74
CA PRO A 32 3.73 10.73 1.98
C PRO A 32 4.62 10.07 0.90
N ILE A 33 4.11 9.06 0.21
CA ILE A 33 4.77 8.38 -0.92
C ILE A 33 5.15 9.36 -2.03
N TYR A 34 4.29 10.35 -2.34
CA TYR A 34 4.60 11.35 -3.36
C TYR A 34 5.74 12.29 -2.94
N TYR A 35 5.82 12.63 -1.64
CA TYR A 35 6.91 13.45 -1.12
C TYR A 35 8.24 12.72 -1.19
N ASN A 36 8.26 11.45 -0.79
CA ASN A 36 9.46 10.60 -0.86
C ASN A 36 9.97 10.44 -2.29
N LEU A 37 9.10 10.35 -3.28
CA LEU A 37 9.48 10.25 -4.70
C LEU A 37 9.93 11.59 -5.31
N SER A 38 9.59 12.72 -4.70
CA SER A 38 9.85 14.08 -5.22
C SER A 38 11.08 14.77 -4.64
N ASP A 39 11.68 14.22 -3.58
CA ASP A 39 12.86 14.80 -2.94
C ASP A 39 14.09 14.69 -3.86
N SER A 40 14.62 15.84 -4.29
CA SER A 40 15.78 15.95 -5.17
C SER A 40 17.10 15.41 -4.59
N ASN A 41 17.13 15.04 -3.30
CA ASN A 41 18.29 14.43 -2.64
C ASN A 41 18.32 12.90 -2.69
N LEU A 42 17.40 12.27 -3.42
CA LEU A 42 17.36 10.82 -3.56
C LEU A 42 18.62 10.32 -4.31
N SER A 43 19.53 9.71 -3.55
CA SER A 43 20.52 8.78 -4.11
C SER A 43 19.77 7.75 -4.97
N LYS A 44 20.31 7.41 -6.15
CA LYS A 44 19.68 6.49 -7.12
C LYS A 44 19.25 5.15 -6.50
N ASN A 45 19.92 4.73 -5.43
CA ASN A 45 19.58 3.53 -4.66
C ASN A 45 18.24 3.69 -3.90
N ASN A 46 17.94 4.88 -3.37
CA ASN A 46 16.69 5.13 -2.65
C ASN A 46 15.48 5.15 -3.61
N LEU A 47 15.63 5.67 -4.84
CA LEU A 47 14.52 5.64 -5.81
C LEU A 47 14.18 4.21 -6.26
N TYR A 48 15.19 3.33 -6.35
CA TYR A 48 14.96 1.93 -6.67
C TYR A 48 14.14 1.25 -5.57
N ASP A 49 14.56 1.42 -4.32
CA ASP A 49 13.87 0.85 -3.16
C ASP A 49 12.42 1.39 -3.06
N ASP A 50 12.21 2.68 -3.30
CA ASP A 50 10.87 3.28 -3.29
C ASP A 50 9.99 2.74 -4.43
N ALA A 51 10.53 2.62 -5.64
CA ALA A 51 9.81 2.04 -6.77
C ALA A 51 9.46 0.57 -6.53
N PHE A 52 10.42 -0.20 -6.00
CA PHE A 52 10.22 -1.59 -5.59
C PHE A 52 9.10 -1.70 -4.56
N ASN A 53 9.19 -0.93 -3.45
CA ASN A 53 8.19 -0.97 -2.39
C ASN A 53 6.81 -0.51 -2.87
N PHE A 54 6.76 0.51 -3.71
CA PHE A 54 5.53 0.96 -4.34
C PHE A 54 4.89 -0.16 -5.17
N LEU A 55 5.65 -0.76 -6.10
CA LEU A 55 5.16 -1.83 -6.96
C LEU A 55 4.72 -3.06 -6.16
N VAL A 56 5.47 -3.47 -5.15
CA VAL A 56 5.08 -4.56 -4.24
C VAL A 56 3.75 -4.23 -3.53
N SER A 57 3.56 -2.99 -3.08
CA SER A 57 2.34 -2.58 -2.36
C SER A 57 1.09 -2.57 -3.24
N ILE A 58 1.23 -2.32 -4.55
CA ILE A 58 0.12 -2.29 -5.50
C ILE A 58 0.02 -3.57 -6.33
N ARG A 59 0.80 -4.62 -6.05
CA ARG A 59 0.90 -5.84 -6.89
C ARG A 59 -0.42 -6.57 -7.13
N SER A 60 -1.37 -6.45 -6.21
CA SER A 60 -2.70 -7.06 -6.31
C SER A 60 -3.70 -6.18 -7.06
N LEU A 61 -3.31 -4.96 -7.43
CA LEU A 61 -4.15 -3.97 -8.11
C LEU A 61 -3.89 -3.99 -9.61
N SER A 62 -4.91 -3.61 -10.40
CA SER A 62 -4.81 -3.52 -11.86
C SER A 62 -3.76 -2.50 -12.34
N GLU A 63 -3.45 -1.55 -11.47
CA GLU A 63 -2.51 -0.47 -11.66
C GLU A 63 -1.07 -0.98 -11.75
N TYR A 64 -0.75 -2.12 -11.14
CA TYR A 64 0.58 -2.73 -11.21
C TYR A 64 1.05 -2.89 -12.66
N GLU A 65 0.20 -3.45 -13.52
CA GLU A 65 0.46 -3.66 -14.96
C GLU A 65 0.68 -2.33 -15.71
N GLN A 66 0.13 -1.23 -15.20
CA GLN A 66 0.28 0.10 -15.80
C GLN A 66 1.57 0.80 -15.34
N PHE A 67 2.00 0.54 -14.10
CA PHE A 67 3.17 1.18 -13.50
C PHE A 67 4.46 0.43 -13.75
N LEU A 68 4.44 -0.91 -13.76
CA LEU A 68 5.65 -1.72 -13.92
C LEU A 68 6.46 -1.33 -15.17
N PRO A 69 5.88 -1.22 -16.39
CA PRO A 69 6.65 -0.86 -17.58
C PRO A 69 7.29 0.54 -17.49
N ARG A 70 6.68 1.44 -16.72
CA ARG A 70 7.22 2.80 -16.52
C ARG A 70 8.46 2.78 -15.63
N PHE A 71 8.44 1.97 -14.59
CA PHE A 71 9.59 1.80 -13.71
C PHE A 71 10.69 0.95 -14.35
N GLU A 72 10.33 -0.08 -15.13
CA GLU A 72 11.28 -0.84 -15.94
C GLU A 72 12.01 0.03 -16.97
N ALA A 73 11.34 1.04 -17.54
CA ALA A 73 12.01 1.98 -18.44
C ALA A 73 13.13 2.79 -17.75
N VAL A 74 13.06 2.95 -16.41
CA VAL A 74 14.05 3.69 -15.60
C VAL A 74 15.10 2.77 -14.99
N PHE A 75 14.68 1.60 -14.49
CA PHE A 75 15.51 0.69 -13.70
C PHE A 75 15.92 -0.58 -14.45
N GLY A 76 15.35 -0.85 -15.62
CA GLY A 76 15.53 -2.10 -16.37
C GLY A 76 14.72 -3.26 -15.82
N SER A 77 14.94 -4.46 -16.38
CA SER A 77 14.24 -5.69 -16.00
C SER A 77 14.61 -6.21 -14.61
N VAL A 78 15.70 -5.71 -14.01
CA VAL A 78 16.14 -6.13 -12.67
C VAL A 78 15.06 -5.88 -11.60
N LEU A 79 14.24 -4.84 -11.79
CA LEU A 79 13.15 -4.52 -10.88
C LEU A 79 12.07 -5.60 -10.86
N ASP A 80 11.65 -6.07 -12.03
CA ASP A 80 10.69 -7.18 -12.16
C ASP A 80 11.27 -8.49 -11.63
N GLU A 81 12.55 -8.76 -11.91
CA GLU A 81 13.27 -9.93 -11.35
C GLU A 81 13.31 -9.91 -9.82
N ASP A 82 13.61 -8.77 -9.21
CA ASP A 82 13.63 -8.62 -7.75
C ASP A 82 12.23 -8.75 -7.14
N ILE A 83 11.20 -8.22 -7.79
CA ILE A 83 9.80 -8.39 -7.35
C ILE A 83 9.40 -9.87 -7.40
N LYS A 84 9.70 -10.57 -8.50
CA LYS A 84 9.46 -12.02 -8.61
C LYS A 84 10.17 -12.80 -7.51
N LYS A 85 11.44 -12.47 -7.25
CA LYS A 85 12.22 -13.11 -6.19
C LYS A 85 11.67 -12.82 -4.80
N HIS A 86 11.17 -11.61 -4.56
CA HIS A 86 10.47 -11.26 -3.33
C HIS A 86 9.22 -12.13 -3.15
N ASP A 87 8.45 -12.32 -4.22
CA ASP A 87 7.22 -13.12 -4.20
C ASP A 87 7.51 -14.60 -3.97
N GLU A 88 8.54 -15.15 -4.60
CA GLU A 88 9.01 -16.51 -4.34
C GLU A 88 9.41 -16.72 -2.88
N LYS A 89 10.16 -15.77 -2.29
CA LYS A 89 10.55 -15.83 -0.88
C LYS A 89 9.36 -15.75 0.06
N GLN A 90 8.41 -14.86 -0.21
CA GLN A 90 7.16 -14.74 0.54
C GLN A 90 6.35 -16.04 0.49
N SER A 91 6.19 -16.61 -0.69
CA SER A 91 5.48 -17.89 -0.89
C SER A 91 6.18 -19.04 -0.15
N ALA A 92 7.50 -19.16 -0.28
CA ALA A 92 8.26 -20.18 0.43
C ALA A 92 8.19 -20.02 1.96
N TYR A 93 8.25 -18.78 2.46
CA TYR A 93 8.07 -18.50 3.89
C TYR A 93 6.69 -18.96 4.38
N PHE A 94 5.65 -18.66 3.62
CA PHE A 94 4.29 -19.05 3.94
C PHE A 94 4.07 -20.57 3.95
N GLU A 95 4.62 -21.30 2.98
CA GLU A 95 4.57 -22.76 2.96
C GLU A 95 5.34 -23.37 4.14
N ASN A 96 6.46 -22.76 4.55
CA ASN A 96 7.17 -23.19 5.75
C ASN A 96 6.35 -22.97 7.03
N LEU A 97 5.56 -21.89 7.12
CA LEU A 97 4.66 -21.66 8.26
C LEU A 97 3.55 -22.72 8.32
N LYS A 98 2.95 -23.08 7.18
CA LYS A 98 1.96 -24.15 7.11
C LYS A 98 2.56 -25.49 7.53
N TYR A 99 3.74 -25.83 7.00
CA TYR A 99 4.45 -27.04 7.40
C TYR A 99 4.77 -27.06 8.90
N ALA A 100 5.15 -25.91 9.48
CA ALA A 100 5.36 -25.79 10.92
C ALA A 100 4.06 -26.05 11.71
N LEU A 101 2.90 -25.62 11.21
CA LEU A 101 1.61 -25.97 11.81
C LEU A 101 1.22 -27.43 11.63
N ASP A 102 1.57 -28.06 10.51
CA ASP A 102 1.33 -29.50 10.34
C ASP A 102 2.10 -30.32 11.39
N LYS A 103 3.30 -29.85 11.78
CA LYS A 103 4.10 -30.48 12.85
C LYS A 103 3.68 -30.07 14.25
N ASN A 104 3.25 -28.82 14.41
CA ASN A 104 2.76 -28.29 15.67
C ASN A 104 1.52 -27.40 15.44
N PRO A 105 0.30 -27.99 15.43
CA PRO A 105 -0.92 -27.26 15.15
C PRO A 105 -1.23 -26.14 16.15
N LYS A 106 -0.60 -26.19 17.34
CA LYS A 106 -0.76 -25.20 18.42
C LYS A 106 0.40 -24.22 18.48
N SER A 107 1.17 -24.05 17.41
CA SER A 107 2.22 -23.04 17.36
C SER A 107 1.60 -21.65 17.24
N ARG A 108 1.45 -20.95 18.38
CA ARG A 108 0.94 -19.57 18.44
C ARG A 108 1.66 -18.65 17.46
N ASP A 109 2.99 -18.72 17.42
CA ASP A 109 3.82 -17.87 16.56
C ASP A 109 3.54 -18.10 15.07
N ALA A 110 3.42 -19.37 14.64
CA ALA A 110 3.09 -19.68 13.25
C ALA A 110 1.66 -19.25 12.89
N LEU A 111 0.69 -19.42 13.79
CA LEU A 111 -0.69 -18.94 13.61
C LEU A 111 -0.74 -17.42 13.44
N LEU A 112 -0.02 -16.65 14.28
CA LEU A 112 0.01 -15.19 14.18
C LEU A 112 0.71 -14.70 12.91
N LYS A 113 1.78 -15.36 12.49
CA LYS A 113 2.47 -15.03 11.24
C LYS A 113 1.57 -15.28 10.03
N LEU A 114 0.78 -16.35 10.03
CA LEU A 114 -0.21 -16.60 8.99
C LEU A 114 -1.34 -15.58 9.02
N TYR A 115 -1.83 -15.19 10.21
CA TYR A 115 -2.79 -14.08 10.36
C TYR A 115 -2.27 -12.81 9.68
N LEU A 116 -1.06 -12.37 10.03
CA LEU A 116 -0.45 -11.16 9.44
C LEU A 116 -0.26 -11.28 7.93
N TYR A 117 0.16 -12.44 7.44
CA TYR A 117 0.29 -12.70 6.01
C TYR A 117 -1.05 -12.52 5.29
N TYR A 118 -2.14 -13.09 5.80
CA TYR A 118 -3.45 -12.99 5.17
C TYR A 118 -4.04 -11.57 5.24
N ILE A 119 -3.75 -10.81 6.30
CA ILE A 119 -4.04 -9.36 6.32
C ILE A 119 -3.31 -8.65 5.17
N GLN A 120 -2.02 -8.93 4.96
CA GLN A 120 -1.23 -8.32 3.89
C GLN A 120 -1.73 -8.71 2.49
N GLN A 121 -2.25 -9.92 2.31
CA GLN A 121 -2.85 -10.35 1.04
C GLN A 121 -4.25 -9.78 0.79
N GLY A 122 -4.84 -9.08 1.76
CA GLY A 122 -6.21 -8.58 1.65
C GLY A 122 -7.28 -9.68 1.77
N ASP A 123 -6.97 -10.78 2.44
CA ASP A 123 -7.89 -11.88 2.76
C ASP A 123 -8.21 -11.88 4.27
N PRO A 124 -9.06 -10.94 4.73
CA PRO A 124 -9.34 -10.78 6.15
C PRO A 124 -10.10 -11.97 6.75
N GLU A 125 -10.84 -12.72 5.93
CA GLU A 125 -11.58 -13.90 6.38
C GLU A 125 -10.63 -15.01 6.83
N LYS A 126 -9.65 -15.38 5.99
CA LYS A 126 -8.62 -16.35 6.41
C LYS A 126 -7.74 -15.80 7.51
N ALA A 127 -7.43 -14.52 7.47
CA ALA A 127 -6.68 -13.91 8.57
C ALA A 127 -7.39 -14.16 9.91
N GLN A 128 -8.69 -13.85 9.98
CA GLN A 128 -9.49 -14.06 11.18
C GLN A 128 -9.48 -15.53 11.63
N GLU A 129 -9.58 -16.48 10.70
CA GLU A 129 -9.49 -17.91 11.00
C GLU A 129 -8.19 -18.27 11.76
N TYR A 130 -7.04 -17.76 11.29
CA TYR A 130 -5.76 -18.01 11.96
C TYR A 130 -5.62 -17.28 13.29
N LEU A 131 -6.21 -16.08 13.42
CA LEU A 131 -6.24 -15.34 14.68
C LEU A 131 -7.09 -16.06 15.74
N ASP A 132 -8.25 -16.60 15.35
CA ASP A 132 -9.12 -17.35 16.25
C ASP A 132 -8.40 -18.60 16.77
N LYS A 133 -7.75 -19.35 15.88
CA LYS A 133 -6.87 -20.47 16.25
C LYS A 133 -5.75 -20.02 17.20
N ALA A 134 -5.14 -18.86 16.97
CA ALA A 134 -4.08 -18.35 17.85
C ALA A 134 -4.63 -18.04 19.26
N LYS A 135 -5.85 -17.49 19.36
CA LYS A 135 -6.53 -17.20 20.62
C LYS A 135 -6.99 -18.46 21.36
N GLU A 136 -7.33 -19.52 20.64
CA GLU A 136 -7.59 -20.83 21.26
C GLU A 136 -6.35 -21.40 21.95
N VAL A 137 -5.17 -21.15 21.39
CA VAL A 137 -3.88 -21.58 21.97
C VAL A 137 -3.46 -20.66 23.12
N ASP A 138 -3.62 -19.35 22.95
CA ASP A 138 -3.27 -18.32 23.93
C ASP A 138 -4.42 -17.33 24.09
N PRO A 139 -5.35 -17.55 25.04
CA PRO A 139 -6.52 -16.70 25.23
C PRO A 139 -6.20 -15.27 25.71
N THR A 140 -4.95 -14.96 26.06
CA THR A 140 -4.53 -13.64 26.54
C THR A 140 -4.17 -12.66 25.43
N LEU A 141 -4.30 -13.10 24.18
CA LEU A 141 -3.90 -12.39 22.98
C LEU A 141 -4.87 -11.29 22.52
#